data_AF-A0A9W6S0C5-F1
#
_entry.id   AF-A0A9W6S0C5-F1
#
_cell.length_a   1.000
_cell.length_b   1.000
_cell.length_c   1.000
_cell.angle_alpha   90.00
_cell.angle_beta   90.00
_cell.angle_gamma   90.00
#
_symmetry.space_group_name_H-M   'P 1'
#
loop_
_entity.id
_entity.type
_entity.pdbx_description
1 polymer ?
#
loop_
_entity_poly.entity_id
_entity_poly.type
_entity_poly.pdbx_seq_one_letter_code
_entity_poly.pdbx_strand_id
1 'polypeptide(L)'
;MIQHMLAMLPQHEIAENANGLNTDDLAKWLRAVFGPLFLVIVSIVAIFFLFTREITRFVQFIILAIGIGVIFYVPNIIETTAKAIAKALGVTIT
;
A
#
# COMPACT_ATOMS: atom_id res chain seq x y z
N MET A 1 7.62 -3.81 74.30
CA MET A 1 6.17 -4.04 74.15
C MET A 1 5.63 -3.45 72.84
N ILE A 2 5.93 -2.18 72.50
CA ILE A 2 5.49 -1.54 71.24
C ILE A 2 6.07 -2.20 69.97
N GLN A 3 7.32 -2.70 70.03
CA GLN A 3 7.93 -3.42 68.90
C GLN A 3 7.26 -4.76 68.58
N HIS A 4 6.63 -5.42 69.56
CA HIS A 4 5.88 -6.64 69.29
C HIS A 4 4.51 -6.32 68.68
N MET A 5 3.91 -5.16 68.99
CA MET A 5 2.67 -4.68 68.36
C MET A 5 2.83 -4.33 66.88
N LEU A 6 3.97 -3.77 66.48
CA LEU A 6 4.23 -3.40 65.09
C LEU A 6 4.35 -4.63 64.15
N ALA A 7 4.70 -5.79 64.71
CA ALA A 7 4.78 -7.07 63.98
C ALA A 7 3.42 -7.78 63.85
N MET A 8 2.38 -7.33 64.59
CA MET A 8 1.02 -7.88 64.53
C MET A 8 0.12 -7.14 63.55
N LEU A 9 0.60 -6.04 62.94
CA LEU A 9 -0.11 -5.42 61.85
C LEU A 9 -0.16 -6.45 60.71
N PRO A 10 -1.34 -6.86 60.25
CA PRO A 10 -1.43 -7.79 59.14
C PRO A 10 -0.72 -7.13 57.95
N GLN A 11 0.41 -7.70 57.51
CA GLN A 11 1.11 -7.27 56.29
C GLN A 11 0.28 -7.48 55.00
N HIS A 12 -1.05 -7.64 55.12
CA HIS A 12 -1.94 -8.05 54.04
C HIS A 12 -2.56 -6.91 53.23
N GLU A 13 -2.18 -5.65 53.43
CA GLU A 13 -2.68 -4.57 52.57
C GLU A 13 -1.59 -3.59 52.11
N ILE A 14 -0.46 -4.14 51.64
CA ILE A 14 0.08 -3.58 50.40
C ILE A 14 -0.45 -4.51 49.33
N ALA A 15 -1.63 -4.17 48.81
CA ALA A 15 -2.07 -4.68 47.53
C ALA A 15 -1.06 -4.16 46.50
N GLU A 16 0.06 -4.87 46.39
CA GLU A 16 0.86 -4.88 45.19
C GLU A 16 -0.11 -5.39 44.12
N ASN A 17 -0.79 -4.47 43.44
CA ASN A 17 -1.20 -4.69 42.08
C ASN A 17 0.10 -4.81 41.26
N ALA A 18 0.89 -5.85 41.52
CA ALA A 18 1.78 -6.48 40.55
C ALA A 18 0.90 -7.21 39.55
N ASN A 19 -0.06 -6.48 38.97
CA ASN A 19 -0.57 -6.80 37.66
C ASN A 19 0.54 -6.33 36.70
N GLY A 20 1.71 -6.97 36.78
CA GLY A 20 2.77 -6.81 35.81
C GLY A 20 2.10 -7.01 34.46
N LEU A 21 2.19 -6.00 33.60
CA LEU A 21 1.56 -5.99 32.28
C LEU A 21 1.71 -7.38 31.68
N ASN A 22 0.57 -8.07 31.53
CA ASN A 22 0.54 -9.47 31.12
C ASN A 22 0.89 -9.51 29.63
N THR A 23 2.19 -9.44 29.33
CA THR A 23 2.74 -9.35 27.99
C THR A 23 2.44 -10.60 27.18
N ASP A 24 2.28 -11.73 27.84
CA ASP A 24 1.93 -12.99 27.19
C ASP A 24 0.50 -12.98 26.67
N ASP A 25 -0.46 -12.50 27.45
CA ASP A 25 -1.86 -12.40 27.01
C ASP A 25 -2.04 -11.27 25.99
N LEU A 26 -1.32 -10.16 26.14
CA LEU A 26 -1.27 -9.11 25.12
C LEU A 26 -0.70 -9.65 23.79
N ALA A 27 0.37 -10.44 23.84
CA ALA A 27 0.99 -11.00 22.65
C ALA A 27 0.14 -12.11 22.01
N LYS A 28 -0.63 -12.88 22.78
CA LYS A 28 -1.62 -13.83 22.25
C LYS A 28 -2.76 -13.09 21.53
N TRP A 29 -3.32 -12.06 22.17
CA TRP A 29 -4.36 -11.24 21.57
C TRP A 29 -3.87 -10.57 20.29
N LEU A 30 -2.67 -9.97 20.32
CA LEU A 30 -2.09 -9.31 19.17
C LEU A 30 -1.90 -10.28 18.00
N ARG A 31 -1.39 -11.49 18.23
CA ARG A 31 -1.24 -12.51 17.17
C ARG A 31 -2.59 -13.00 16.62
N ALA A 32 -3.58 -13.19 17.49
CA ALA A 32 -4.92 -13.61 17.10
C ALA A 32 -5.62 -12.58 16.19
N VAL A 33 -5.29 -11.30 16.35
CA VAL A 33 -5.87 -10.20 15.54
C VAL A 33 -5.00 -9.89 14.32
N PHE A 34 -3.70 -9.66 14.50
CA PHE A 34 -2.81 -9.24 13.41
C PHE A 34 -2.61 -10.33 12.36
N GLY A 35 -2.53 -11.60 12.75
CA GLY A 35 -2.31 -12.70 11.80
C GLY A 35 -3.40 -12.76 10.72
N PRO A 36 -4.68 -12.95 11.09
CA PRO A 36 -5.78 -12.99 10.13
C PRO A 36 -5.95 -11.68 9.36
N LEU A 37 -5.84 -10.53 10.03
CA LEU A 37 -6.03 -9.23 9.40
C LEU A 37 -4.95 -8.95 8.34
N PHE A 38 -3.70 -9.27 8.66
CA PHE A 38 -2.58 -9.13 7.72
C PHE A 38 -2.77 -10.02 6.49
N LEU A 39 -3.14 -11.30 6.69
CA LEU A 39 -3.34 -12.23 5.58
C LEU A 39 -4.47 -11.78 4.64
N VAL A 40 -5.59 -11.27 5.18
CA VAL A 40 -6.70 -10.76 4.35
C VAL A 40 -6.25 -9.58 3.51
N ILE A 41 -5.59 -8.58 4.12
CA ILE A 41 -5.13 -7.38 3.42
C ILE A 41 -4.10 -7.75 2.35
N VAL A 42 -3.09 -8.55 2.71
CA VAL A 42 -2.05 -8.98 1.78
C VAL A 42 -2.64 -9.82 0.64
N SER A 43 -3.63 -10.66 0.91
CA SER A 43 -4.32 -11.42 -0.14
C SER A 43 -4.99 -10.50 -1.16
N ILE A 44 -5.70 -9.47 -0.70
CA ILE A 44 -6.36 -8.50 -1.61
C ILE A 44 -5.31 -7.75 -2.42
N VAL A 45 -4.26 -7.24 -1.75
CA VAL A 45 -3.16 -6.53 -2.41
C VAL A 45 -2.44 -7.43 -3.42
N ALA A 46 -2.21 -8.70 -3.09
CA ALA A 46 -1.58 -9.68 -3.98
C ALA A 46 -2.42 -9.94 -5.24
N ILE A 47 -3.75 -10.06 -5.09
CA ILE A 47 -4.68 -10.19 -6.22
C ILE A 47 -4.61 -8.94 -7.10
N PHE A 48 -4.72 -7.75 -6.51
CA PHE A 48 -4.58 -6.49 -7.25
C PHE A 48 -3.24 -6.38 -7.95
N PHE A 49 -2.14 -6.76 -7.29
CA PHE A 49 -0.79 -6.72 -7.85
C PHE A 49 -0.64 -7.66 -9.04
N LEU A 50 -1.17 -8.89 -8.93
CA LEU A 50 -1.21 -9.88 -10.01
C LEU A 50 -1.93 -9.33 -11.24
N PHE A 51 -3.13 -8.74 -11.06
CA PHE A 51 -3.89 -8.18 -12.18
C PHE A 51 -3.27 -6.89 -12.73
N THR A 52 -2.74 -6.02 -11.87
CA THR A 52 -2.16 -4.74 -12.30
C THR A 52 -0.95 -4.94 -13.20
N ARG A 53 -0.09 -5.93 -12.91
CA ARG A 53 1.13 -6.18 -13.71
C ARG A 53 0.80 -6.62 -15.15
N GLU A 54 -0.23 -7.44 -15.32
CA GLU A 54 -0.60 -7.90 -16.66
C GLU A 54 -1.46 -6.86 -17.41
N ILE A 55 -2.37 -6.19 -16.71
CA ILE A 55 -3.23 -5.16 -17.31
C ILE A 55 -2.41 -3.95 -17.78
N THR A 56 -1.42 -3.51 -17.01
CA THR A 56 -0.56 -2.38 -17.45
C THR A 56 0.20 -2.68 -18.74
N ARG A 57 0.73 -3.90 -18.89
CA ARG A 57 1.35 -4.34 -20.15
C ARG A 57 0.32 -4.38 -21.29
N PHE A 58 -0.87 -4.90 -21.04
CA PHE A 58 -1.94 -4.95 -22.03
C PHE A 58 -2.40 -3.55 -22.48
N VAL A 59 -2.57 -2.63 -21.53
CA VAL A 59 -2.94 -1.24 -21.79
C VAL A 59 -1.86 -0.55 -22.63
N GLN A 60 -0.58 -0.79 -22.37
CA GLN A 60 0.51 -0.27 -23.20
C GLN A 60 0.39 -0.72 -24.66
N PHE A 61 0.09 -2.00 -24.90
CA PHE A 61 -0.16 -2.52 -26.25
C PHE A 61 -1.36 -1.86 -26.92
N ILE A 62 -2.47 -1.69 -26.20
CA ILE A 62 -3.67 -1.01 -26.72
C ILE A 62 -3.35 0.44 -27.08
N ILE A 63 -2.70 1.18 -26.20
CA ILE A 63 -2.34 2.58 -26.44
C ILE A 63 -1.46 2.69 -27.69
N LEU A 64 -0.46 1.81 -27.83
CA LEU A 64 0.40 1.77 -29.01
C LEU A 64 -0.40 1.46 -30.28
N ALA A 65 -1.25 0.44 -30.25
CA ALA A 65 -2.08 0.05 -31.39
C ALA A 65 -3.02 1.18 -31.83
N ILE A 66 -3.68 1.84 -30.87
CA ILE A 66 -4.52 3.01 -31.14
C ILE A 66 -3.68 4.15 -31.71
N GLY A 67 -2.51 4.44 -31.14
CA GLY A 67 -1.62 5.49 -31.62
C GLY A 67 -1.20 5.29 -33.08
N ILE A 68 -0.79 4.07 -33.44
CA ILE A 68 -0.49 3.72 -34.83
C ILE A 68 -1.75 3.84 -35.71
N GLY A 69 -2.89 3.32 -35.25
CA GLY A 69 -4.15 3.47 -35.97
C GLY A 69 -4.48 4.93 -36.28
N VAL A 70 -4.38 5.81 -35.28
CA VAL A 70 -4.65 7.23 -35.45
C VAL A 70 -3.68 7.89 -36.43
N ILE A 71 -2.37 7.67 -36.28
CA ILE A 71 -1.37 8.32 -37.14
C ILE A 71 -1.56 7.95 -38.62
N PHE A 72 -1.88 6.68 -38.91
CA PHE A 72 -1.92 6.18 -40.28
C PHE A 72 -3.32 6.24 -40.92
N TYR A 73 -4.40 6.15 -40.15
CA TYR A 73 -5.77 6.09 -40.69
C TYR A 73 -6.56 7.38 -40.53
N VAL A 74 -6.21 8.29 -39.61
CA VAL A 74 -6.92 9.56 -39.50
C VAL A 74 -6.39 10.52 -40.57
N PRO A 75 -7.27 11.07 -41.43
CA PRO A 75 -6.84 11.97 -42.49
C PRO A 75 -6.17 13.21 -41.93
N ASN A 76 -5.20 13.75 -42.67
CA ASN A 76 -4.47 14.98 -42.37
C ASN A 76 -3.52 14.93 -41.15
N ILE A 77 -3.44 13.82 -40.40
CA ILE A 77 -2.49 13.71 -39.27
C ILE A 77 -1.04 13.78 -39.76
N ILE A 78 -0.70 12.98 -40.77
CA ILE A 78 0.66 12.95 -41.33
C ILE A 78 1.06 14.33 -41.87
N GLU A 79 0.16 15.01 -42.58
CA GLU A 79 0.41 16.33 -43.12
C GLU A 79 0.61 17.38 -42.02
N THR A 80 -0.26 17.37 -41.01
CA THR A 80 -0.18 18.32 -39.88
C THR A 80 1.10 18.10 -39.07
N THR A 81 1.47 16.85 -38.79
CA THR A 81 2.72 16.51 -38.11
C THR A 81 3.93 16.92 -38.94
N ALA A 82 3.93 16.67 -40.26
CA ALA A 82 5.01 17.07 -41.15
C ALA A 82 5.19 18.60 -41.18
N LYS A 83 4.10 19.36 -41.31
CA LYS A 83 4.12 20.83 -41.27
C LYS A 83 4.61 21.35 -39.91
N ALA A 84 4.19 20.72 -38.81
CA ALA A 84 4.63 21.10 -37.46
C ALA A 84 6.13 20.87 -37.25
N ILE A 85 6.64 19.71 -37.69
CA ILE A 85 8.08 19.39 -37.62
C ILE A 85 8.86 20.37 -38.50
N ALA A 86 8.43 20.60 -39.74
CA ALA A 86 9.11 21.50 -40.65
C ALA A 86 9.18 22.93 -40.10
N LYS A 87 8.07 23.43 -39.54
CA LYS A 87 8.02 24.72 -38.85
C LYS A 87 8.98 24.76 -37.65
N ALA A 88 9.05 23.71 -36.85
CA ALA A 88 9.98 23.62 -35.72
C ALA A 88 11.46 23.58 -36.17
N LEU A 89 11.73 23.00 -37.34
CA LEU A 89 13.04 22.96 -37.98
C LEU A 89 13.37 24.23 -38.79
N GLY A 90 12.49 25.24 -38.80
CA GLY A 90 12.69 26.48 -39.55
C GLY A 90 12.51 26.34 -41.07
N VAL A 91 11.96 25.23 -41.54
CA VAL A 91 11.65 24.97 -42.95
C VAL A 91 10.19 25.34 -43.22
N THR A 92 9.98 26.38 -44.02
CA THR A 92 8.65 26.73 -44.51
C THR A 92 8.29 25.86 -45.71
N ILE A 93 7.36 24.93 -45.51
CA ILE A 93 6.76 24.13 -46.58
C ILE A 93 5.44 24.80 -46.96
N THR A 94 5.36 25.34 -48.18
CA THR A 94 4.13 25.85 -48.80
C THR A 94 3.25 24.71 -49.29
#